data_AF-A0A9E3F406-F1
#
_entry.id   AF-A0A9E3F406-F1
#
_cell.length_a   1.000
_cell.length_b   1.000
_cell.length_c   1.000
_cell.angle_alpha   90.00
_cell.angle_beta   90.00
_cell.angle_gamma   90.00
#
_symmetry.space_group_name_H-M   'P 1'
#
loop_
_entity.id
_entity.type
_entity.pdbx_description
1 polymer ?
#
loop_
_entity_poly.entity_id
_entity_poly.type
_entity_poly.pdbx_seq_one_letter_code
_entity_poly.pdbx_strand_id
1 'polypeptide(L)'
;MPHETGTRAGTGGTAAQDSNALPNDDSVIGHVEPIIGRVAQRDVQAYFGFPLIRKGETVTRETAERAQNLGRLFELIAATEEP
;
A
#
# COMPACT_ATOMS: atom_id res chain seq x y z
N MET A 1 44.43 35.93 -28.57
CA MET A 1 43.88 34.91 -29.47
C MET A 1 43.26 33.80 -28.63
N PRO A 2 41.97 33.93 -28.29
CA PRO A 2 41.05 32.79 -28.32
C PRO A 2 39.86 33.06 -29.27
N HIS A 3 39.40 31.96 -29.84
CA HIS A 3 38.39 31.80 -30.88
C HIS A 3 37.11 31.31 -30.20
N GLU A 4 36.00 32.01 -30.42
CA GLU A 4 34.69 31.54 -29.97
C GLU A 4 33.61 32.05 -30.93
N THR A 5 33.32 31.22 -31.93
CA THR A 5 32.14 31.33 -32.79
C THR A 5 30.88 31.08 -31.97
N GLY A 6 30.24 32.15 -31.50
CA GLY A 6 28.91 32.12 -30.92
C GLY A 6 27.81 32.08 -31.97
N THR A 7 27.66 30.97 -32.68
CA THR A 7 26.44 30.67 -33.45
C THR A 7 25.49 29.90 -32.56
N ARG A 8 24.40 30.53 -32.12
CA ARG A 8 23.11 29.82 -32.01
C ARG A 8 21.94 30.79 -31.95
N ALA A 9 21.30 30.97 -33.10
CA ALA A 9 19.97 31.57 -33.22
C ALA A 9 18.89 30.53 -32.87
N GLY A 10 17.86 30.99 -32.15
CA GLY A 10 16.43 30.62 -32.18
C GLY A 10 16.06 29.13 -32.17
N THR A 11 15.51 28.57 -31.08
CA THR A 11 14.10 28.65 -30.61
C THR A 11 13.06 28.06 -31.55
N GLY A 12 12.25 27.14 -31.00
CA GLY A 12 10.88 26.91 -31.48
C GLY A 12 10.61 25.51 -32.00
N GLY A 13 10.70 24.49 -31.13
CA GLY A 13 10.23 23.14 -31.40
C GLY A 13 9.25 22.70 -30.33
N THR A 14 8.01 23.19 -30.44
CA THR A 14 6.76 22.50 -30.11
C THR A 14 6.67 21.76 -28.78
N ALA A 15 6.08 22.45 -27.79
CA ALA A 15 5.38 21.84 -26.69
C ALA A 15 4.18 21.03 -27.22
N ALA A 16 4.23 19.72 -27.05
CA ALA A 16 3.06 18.85 -26.94
C ALA A 16 3.46 17.72 -26.00
N GLN A 17 3.56 18.11 -24.73
CA GLN A 17 3.77 17.23 -23.59
C GLN A 17 2.43 16.52 -23.31
N ASP A 18 2.01 15.62 -24.19
CA ASP A 18 0.95 14.66 -23.85
C ASP A 18 1.63 13.46 -23.19
N SER A 19 2.01 13.68 -21.93
CA SER A 19 2.41 12.64 -20.99
C SER A 19 1.36 12.63 -19.90
N ASN A 20 0.10 12.48 -20.29
CA ASN A 20 -0.95 12.30 -19.30
C ASN A 20 -0.87 10.86 -18.81
N ALA A 21 -0.25 10.75 -17.64
CA ALA A 21 0.02 9.54 -16.91
C ALA A 21 -1.17 8.58 -16.96
N LEU A 22 -0.89 7.34 -17.34
CA LEU A 22 -1.68 6.22 -16.84
C LEU A 22 -1.76 6.41 -15.33
N PRO A 23 -2.96 6.51 -14.72
CA PRO A 23 -3.05 6.45 -13.27
C PRO A 23 -2.49 5.09 -12.90
N ASN A 24 -1.29 5.10 -12.29
CA ASN A 24 -0.80 3.97 -11.54
C ASN A 24 -1.77 3.85 -10.37
N ASP A 25 -2.88 3.15 -10.58
CA ASP A 25 -3.71 2.61 -9.52
C ASP A 25 -2.90 1.48 -8.87
N ASP A 26 -1.86 1.88 -8.15
CA ASP A 26 -1.14 1.11 -7.15
C ASP A 26 -2.06 0.91 -5.93
N SER A 27 -3.31 0.51 -6.17
CA SER A 27 -4.31 0.28 -5.12
C SER A 27 -4.94 -1.11 -5.26
N VAL A 28 -4.23 -2.05 -5.90
CA VAL A 28 -4.72 -3.42 -6.08
C VAL A 28 -3.67 -4.49 -5.75
N ILE A 29 -2.70 -4.16 -4.88
CA ILE A 29 -1.90 -5.17 -4.16
C ILE A 29 -2.26 -5.03 -2.67
N GLY A 30 -3.24 -5.82 -2.23
CA GLY A 30 -3.85 -5.77 -0.89
C GLY A 30 -2.83 -5.66 0.23
N HIS A 31 -2.78 -4.47 0.83
CA HIS A 31 -1.87 -4.10 1.89
C HIS A 31 -2.18 -4.87 3.19
N VAL A 32 -1.15 -5.42 3.84
CA VAL A 32 -1.22 -5.83 5.28
C VAL A 32 -1.21 -4.63 6.22
N GLU A 33 -0.82 -3.46 5.71
CA GLU A 33 -0.66 -2.22 6.46
C GLU A 33 -1.96 -1.53 6.95
N PRO A 34 -3.15 -1.62 6.30
CA PRO A 34 -4.28 -0.75 6.63
C PRO A 34 -4.96 -1.14 7.95
N ILE A 35 -4.63 -2.32 8.48
CA ILE A 35 -5.23 -2.87 9.69
C ILE A 35 -4.30 -2.78 10.90
N ILE A 36 -3.00 -2.53 10.71
CA ILE A 36 -2.05 -2.40 11.82
C ILE A 36 -2.41 -1.13 12.61
N GLY A 37 -2.58 -1.26 13.92
CA GLY A 37 -3.06 -0.20 14.80
C GLY A 37 -4.59 -0.12 14.93
N ARG A 38 -5.36 -0.90 14.15
CA ARG A 38 -6.81 -1.02 14.34
C ARG A 38 -7.15 -1.98 15.46
N VAL A 39 -8.30 -1.76 16.10
CA VAL A 39 -8.85 -2.65 17.12
C VAL A 39 -9.71 -3.71 16.46
N ALA A 40 -9.46 -4.97 16.79
CA ALA A 40 -10.30 -6.08 16.37
C ALA A 40 -11.68 -5.97 17.03
N GLN A 41 -12.73 -5.93 16.22
CA GLN A 41 -14.13 -5.90 16.65
C GLN A 41 -14.68 -7.31 16.95
N ARG A 42 -13.97 -8.36 16.54
CA ARG A 42 -14.29 -9.76 16.78
C ARG A 42 -13.04 -10.61 16.94
N ASP A 43 -13.20 -11.77 17.55
CA ASP A 43 -12.13 -12.75 17.70
C ASP A 43 -11.83 -13.43 16.36
N VAL A 44 -10.55 -13.59 16.05
CA VAL A 44 -10.07 -14.34 14.88
C VAL A 44 -9.32 -15.54 15.38
N GLN A 45 -9.64 -16.72 14.87
CA GLN A 45 -8.98 -17.96 15.27
C GLN A 45 -7.81 -18.27 14.35
N ALA A 46 -6.71 -18.70 14.95
CA ALA A 46 -5.61 -19.35 14.26
C ALA A 46 -5.92 -20.84 14.05
N TYR A 47 -4.91 -21.60 13.62
CA TYR A 47 -5.02 -23.05 13.56
C TYR A 47 -5.02 -23.68 14.97
N PHE A 48 -5.61 -24.87 15.08
CA PHE A 48 -5.66 -25.68 16.30
C PHE A 48 -6.42 -25.04 17.48
N GLY A 49 -7.37 -24.12 17.21
CA GLY A 49 -8.25 -23.55 18.24
C GLY A 49 -7.60 -22.47 19.11
N PHE A 50 -6.39 -22.01 18.77
CA PHE A 50 -5.78 -20.86 19.43
C PHE A 50 -6.29 -19.56 18.80
N PRO A 51 -6.63 -18.52 19.58
CA PRO A 51 -7.00 -17.22 19.03
C PRO A 51 -5.77 -16.55 18.41
N LEU A 52 -5.92 -16.04 17.19
CA LEU A 52 -4.93 -15.20 16.51
C LEU A 52 -4.95 -13.77 17.07
N ILE A 53 -6.15 -13.24 17.29
CA ILE A 53 -6.41 -11.98 17.97
C ILE A 53 -7.78 -12.05 18.64
N ARG A 54 -7.95 -11.37 19.77
CA ARG A 54 -9.23 -11.27 20.47
C ARG A 54 -9.94 -9.96 20.17
N LYS A 55 -11.26 -9.96 20.33
CA LYS A 55 -12.03 -8.72 20.30
C LYS A 55 -11.49 -7.72 21.33
N GLY A 56 -11.33 -6.47 20.91
CA GLY A 56 -10.80 -5.37 21.72
C GLY A 56 -9.27 -5.27 21.72
N GLU A 57 -8.57 -6.22 21.07
CA GLU A 57 -7.11 -6.18 20.94
C GLU A 57 -6.69 -5.41 19.69
N THR A 58 -5.55 -4.72 19.75
CA THR A 58 -5.01 -3.96 18.62
C THR A 58 -4.20 -4.88 17.71
N VAL A 59 -4.49 -4.84 16.41
CA VAL A 59 -3.72 -5.55 15.40
C VAL A 59 -2.32 -4.95 15.33
N THR A 60 -1.32 -5.79 15.59
CA THR A 60 0.09 -5.43 15.42
C THR A 60 0.62 -5.95 14.10
N ARG A 61 1.81 -5.48 13.68
CA ARG A 61 2.52 -6.03 12.52
C ARG A 61 2.72 -7.54 12.66
N GLU A 62 3.15 -8.01 13.83
CA GLU A 62 3.35 -9.44 14.09
C GLU A 62 2.05 -10.25 13.96
N THR A 63 0.91 -9.69 14.36
CA THR A 63 -0.40 -10.31 14.18
C THR A 63 -0.80 -10.36 12.70
N ALA A 64 -0.59 -9.29 11.94
CA ALA A 64 -0.89 -9.23 10.51
C ALA A 64 -0.01 -10.18 9.70
N GLU A 65 1.29 -10.25 10.01
CA GLU A 65 2.23 -11.20 9.41
C GLU A 65 1.85 -12.64 9.73
N ARG A 66 1.47 -12.94 10.98
CA ARG A 66 0.93 -14.27 11.34
C ARG A 66 -0.35 -14.57 10.59
N ALA A 67 -1.28 -13.63 10.48
CA ALA A 67 -2.50 -13.81 9.70
C ALA A 67 -2.21 -14.12 8.22
N GLN A 68 -1.24 -13.41 7.63
CA GLN A 68 -0.80 -13.65 6.25
C GLN A 68 -0.19 -15.04 6.07
N ASN A 69 0.74 -15.43 6.94
CA ASN A 69 1.37 -16.76 6.91
C ASN A 69 0.34 -17.89 7.10
N LEU A 70 -0.72 -17.64 7.88
CA LEU A 70 -1.80 -18.59 8.11
C LEU A 70 -2.90 -18.54 7.03
N GLY A 71 -2.81 -17.62 6.05
CA GLY A 71 -3.86 -17.41 5.04
C GLY A 71 -5.17 -16.83 5.60
N ARG A 72 -5.14 -16.26 6.81
CA ARG A 72 -6.28 -15.68 7.55
C ARG A 72 -6.29 -14.15 7.55
N LEU A 73 -5.45 -13.52 6.73
CA LEU A 73 -5.37 -12.07 6.60
C LEU A 73 -6.74 -11.45 6.29
N PHE A 74 -7.53 -12.08 5.42
CA PHE A 74 -8.88 -11.61 5.09
C PHE A 74 -9.84 -11.61 6.29
N GLU A 75 -9.78 -12.66 7.13
CA GLU A 75 -10.58 -12.73 8.36
C GLU A 75 -10.17 -11.64 9.36
N LEU A 76 -8.86 -11.38 9.46
CA LEU A 76 -8.32 -10.31 10.29
C LEU A 76 -8.76 -8.94 9.80
N ILE A 77 -8.71 -8.69 8.48
CA ILE A 77 -9.19 -7.43 7.90
C ILE A 77 -10.65 -7.21 8.23
N ALA A 78 -11.51 -8.17 7.89
CA ALA A 78 -12.93 -8.06 8.16
C ALA A 78 -13.27 -8.09 9.67
N ALA A 79 -12.32 -8.46 10.54
CA ALA A 79 -12.48 -8.30 11.99
C ALA A 79 -12.19 -6.88 12.48
N THR A 80 -11.50 -6.06 11.70
CA THR A 80 -11.18 -4.66 12.02
C THR A 80 -12.04 -3.64 11.28
N GLU A 81 -12.87 -4.09 10.34
CA GLU A 81 -13.83 -3.25 9.64
C GLU A 81 -15.16 -3.26 10.39
N GLU A 82 -15.66 -2.08 10.75
CA GLU A 82 -17.05 -1.90 11.19
C GLU A 82 -17.99 -1.99 9.96
N PRO A 83 -19.17 -2.62 10.08
CA PRO A 83 -20.11 -2.81 8.98
C PRO A 83 -20.78 -1.51 8.50
#